data_AF-A0AAU2S192-F1
#
_entry.id   AF-A0AAU2S192-F1
#
_cell.length_a   1.000
_cell.length_b   1.000
_cell.length_c   1.000
_cell.angle_alpha   90.00
_cell.angle_beta   90.00
_cell.angle_gamma   90.00
#
_symmetry.space_group_name_H-M   'P 1'
#
loop_
_entity.id
_entity.type
_entity.pdbx_description
1 polymer ?
#
loop_
_entity_poly.entity_id
_entity_poly.type
_entity_poly.pdbx_seq_one_letter_code
_entity_poly.pdbx_strand_id
1 'polypeptide(L)'
;MVGVDEIIDIANAEHIRASLVRQLLRARGQEASTVVVDLRDPCLTSAGVDVLEDLRDLADSVTVRLLVVAPHPLTRRVLRLTAADRHLEVHPRLTEALRAIR
;
A
#
# COMPACT_ATOMS: atom_id res chain seq x y z
N MET A 1 -4.31 9.44 -3.35
CA MET A 1 -4.42 8.53 -2.19
C MET A 1 -5.50 7.51 -2.50
N VAL A 2 -5.24 6.24 -2.21
CA VAL A 2 -6.18 5.14 -2.40
C VAL A 2 -6.47 4.54 -1.02
N GLY A 3 -7.74 4.56 -0.61
CA GLY A 3 -8.17 3.90 0.63
C GLY A 3 -8.46 2.43 0.38
N VAL A 4 -8.02 1.58 1.31
CA VAL A 4 -8.43 0.17 1.40
C VAL A 4 -9.25 0.04 2.67
N ASP A 5 -10.56 -0.08 2.50
CA ASP A 5 -11.56 -0.07 3.58
C ASP A 5 -11.99 -1.49 4.01
N GLU A 6 -11.40 -2.53 3.43
CA GLU A 6 -11.71 -3.95 3.72
C GLU A 6 -10.43 -4.76 4.01
N ILE A 7 -10.59 -5.87 4.71
CA ILE A 7 -9.52 -6.86 4.91
C ILE A 7 -9.18 -7.47 3.55
N ILE A 8 -7.90 -7.40 3.16
CA ILE A 8 -7.40 -8.16 2.00
C ILE A 8 -7.13 -9.59 2.48
N ASP A 9 -7.83 -10.57 1.94
CA ASP A 9 -7.67 -12.00 2.20
C ASP A 9 -7.56 -12.80 0.89
N ILE A 10 -7.46 -14.12 0.99
CA ILE A 10 -7.30 -14.98 -0.19
C ILE A 10 -8.48 -14.91 -1.17
N ALA A 11 -9.69 -14.56 -0.71
CA ALA A 11 -10.89 -14.54 -1.52
C ALA A 11 -11.01 -13.25 -2.35
N ASN A 12 -10.50 -12.13 -1.84
CA ASN A 12 -10.58 -10.83 -2.53
C ASN A 12 -9.23 -10.27 -3.02
N ALA A 13 -8.10 -10.88 -2.67
CA ALA A 13 -6.76 -10.36 -2.99
C ALA A 13 -6.55 -10.04 -4.48
N GLU A 14 -6.98 -10.93 -5.39
CA GLU A 14 -6.83 -10.69 -6.83
C GLU A 14 -7.64 -9.47 -7.29
N HIS A 15 -8.88 -9.34 -6.78
CA HIS A 15 -9.73 -8.21 -7.11
C HIS A 15 -9.15 -6.88 -6.63
N ILE A 16 -8.69 -6.84 -5.37
CA ILE A 16 -8.11 -5.65 -4.76
C ILE A 16 -6.80 -5.29 -5.47
N ARG A 17 -5.93 -6.27 -5.74
CA ARG A 17 -4.72 -6.10 -6.55
C ARG A 17 -5.02 -5.43 -7.88
N ALA A 18 -5.95 -5.98 -8.65
CA ALA A 18 -6.32 -5.42 -9.95
C ALA A 18 -6.85 -3.98 -9.82
N SER A 19 -7.61 -3.68 -8.76
CA SER A 19 -8.08 -2.33 -8.47
C SER A 19 -6.93 -1.35 -8.16
N LEU A 20 -6.01 -1.74 -7.27
CA LEU A 20 -4.86 -0.92 -6.88
C LEU A 20 -3.92 -0.67 -8.07
N VAL A 21 -3.66 -1.69 -8.89
CA VAL A 21 -2.87 -1.56 -10.12
C VAL A 21 -3.49 -0.53 -11.07
N ARG A 22 -4.80 -0.62 -11.34
CA ARG A 22 -5.50 0.37 -12.19
C ARG A 22 -5.37 1.79 -11.64
N GLN A 23 -5.48 1.96 -10.33
CA GLN A 23 -5.37 3.26 -9.68
C GLN A 23 -3.95 3.82 -9.73
N LEU A 24 -2.93 2.98 -9.53
CA LEU A 24 -1.52 3.34 -9.67
C LEU A 24 -1.21 3.81 -11.11
N LEU A 25 -1.60 3.03 -12.11
CA LEU A 25 -1.38 3.38 -13.52
C LEU A 25 -2.14 4.64 -13.94
N ARG A 26 -3.37 4.82 -13.45
CA ARG A 26 -4.12 6.06 -13.66
C ARG A 26 -3.42 7.26 -13.04
N ALA A 27 -2.93 7.15 -11.80
CA ALA A 27 -2.19 8.21 -11.15
C ALA A 27 -0.91 8.54 -11.92
N ARG A 28 -0.20 7.53 -12.43
CA ARG A 28 0.97 7.73 -13.30
C ARG A 28 0.62 8.47 -14.60
N GLY A 29 -0.49 8.11 -15.25
CA GLY A 29 -0.99 8.81 -16.44
C GLY A 29 -1.39 10.27 -16.17
N GLN A 30 -1.61 10.64 -14.90
CA GLN A 30 -1.82 12.02 -14.44
C GLN A 30 -0.54 12.68 -13.93
N GLU A 31 0.62 12.13 -14.28
CA GLU A 31 1.96 12.61 -13.91
C GLU A 31 2.24 12.61 -12.39
N ALA A 32 1.48 11.85 -11.60
CA ALA A 32 1.79 11.69 -10.19
C ALA A 32 3.12 10.94 -10.00
N SER A 33 4.02 11.50 -9.20
CA SER A 33 5.29 10.88 -8.82
C SER A 33 5.18 10.01 -7.57
N THR A 34 4.08 10.12 -6.82
CA THR A 34 3.86 9.37 -5.58
C THR A 34 2.40 8.95 -5.43
N VAL A 35 2.18 7.71 -4.98
CA VAL A 35 0.88 7.16 -4.60
C VAL A 35 0.92 6.73 -3.15
N VAL A 36 -0.13 7.08 -2.41
CA VAL A 36 -0.32 6.68 -1.01
C VAL A 36 -1.47 5.67 -0.94
N VAL A 37 -1.21 4.49 -0.37
CA VAL A 37 -2.20 3.46 -0.04
C VAL A 37 -2.49 3.53 1.45
N ASP A 38 -3.76 3.69 1.82
CA ASP A 38 -4.21 3.85 3.20
C ASP A 38 -4.97 2.60 3.67
N LEU A 39 -4.32 1.79 4.51
CA LEU A 39 -4.83 0.53 5.08
C LEU A 39 -5.71 0.81 6.29
N ARG A 40 -6.99 1.09 6.07
CA ARG A 40 -7.88 1.57 7.13
C ARG A 40 -8.39 0.46 8.04
N ASP A 41 -8.35 -0.78 7.59
CA ASP A 41 -8.72 -1.94 8.39
C ASP A 41 -7.62 -2.31 9.42
N PRO A 42 -7.98 -2.66 10.67
CA PRO A 42 -7.02 -3.08 11.68
C PRO A 42 -6.37 -4.44 11.46
N CYS A 43 -6.83 -5.22 10.48
CA CYS A 43 -6.34 -6.54 10.16
C CYS A 43 -5.60 -6.56 8.81
N LEU A 44 -4.45 -7.21 8.78
CA LEU A 44 -3.70 -7.48 7.56
C LEU A 44 -3.36 -8.97 7.51
N THR A 45 -3.68 -9.60 6.39
CA THR A 45 -3.34 -11.01 6.14
C THR A 45 -2.04 -11.11 5.32
N SER A 46 -1.49 -12.32 5.17
CA SER A 46 -0.37 -12.55 4.25
C SER A 46 -0.74 -12.19 2.81
N ALA A 47 -1.95 -12.49 2.36
CA ALA A 47 -2.41 -12.11 1.02
C ALA A 47 -2.42 -10.59 0.82
N GLY A 48 -2.75 -9.82 1.87
CA GLY A 48 -2.64 -8.37 1.84
C GLY A 48 -1.19 -7.87 1.76
N VAL A 49 -0.25 -8.55 2.43
CA VAL A 49 1.18 -8.25 2.32
C VAL A 49 1.67 -8.49 0.89
N ASP A 50 1.37 -9.66 0.32
CA ASP A 50 1.78 -10.02 -1.05
C ASP A 50 1.25 -8.98 -2.07
N VAL A 51 0.00 -8.54 -1.92
CA VAL A 51 -0.60 -7.49 -2.77
C VAL A 51 0.17 -6.17 -2.67
N LEU A 52 0.63 -5.78 -1.48
CA LEU A 52 1.38 -4.53 -1.28
C LEU A 52 2.79 -4.62 -1.86
N GLU A 53 3.46 -5.76 -1.73
CA GLU A 53 4.79 -6.00 -2.29
C GLU A 53 4.75 -5.98 -3.82
N ASP A 54 3.81 -6.70 -4.43
CA ASP A 54 3.64 -6.67 -5.88
C ASP A 54 3.26 -5.27 -6.40
N LEU A 55 2.45 -4.51 -5.63
CA LEU A 55 2.13 -3.13 -5.98
C LEU A 55 3.36 -2.22 -5.88
N ARG A 56 4.25 -2.49 -4.92
CA ARG A 56 5.51 -1.76 -4.77
C ARG A 56 6.43 -2.00 -5.95
N ASP A 57 6.61 -3.26 -6.34
CA ASP A 57 7.44 -3.64 -7.49
C ASP A 57 6.91 -3.02 -8.77
N LEU A 58 5.59 -3.02 -8.97
CA LEU A 58 4.98 -2.34 -10.09
C LEU A 58 5.23 -0.82 -10.03
N ALA A 59 5.06 -0.19 -8.87
CA ALA A 59 5.29 1.24 -8.70
C ALA A 59 6.72 1.63 -9.06
N ASP A 60 7.71 0.84 -8.63
CA ASP A 60 9.11 1.01 -9.04
C ASP A 60 9.31 0.91 -10.55
N SER A 61 8.71 -0.11 -11.18
CA SER A 61 8.84 -0.32 -12.63
C SER A 61 8.30 0.85 -13.46
N VAL A 62 7.36 1.64 -12.92
CA VAL A 62 6.78 2.82 -13.58
C VAL A 62 7.26 4.15 -13.00
N THR A 63 8.32 4.12 -12.16
CA THR A 63 8.93 5.30 -11.53
C THR A 63 7.96 6.12 -10.68
N VAL A 64 7.08 5.43 -9.94
CA VAL A 64 6.17 6.02 -8.96
C VAL A 64 6.60 5.55 -7.57
N ARG A 65 6.75 6.47 -6.62
CA ARG A 65 6.97 6.11 -5.22
C ARG A 65 5.67 5.62 -4.59
N LEU A 66 5.72 4.49 -3.89
CA LEU A 66 4.59 3.96 -3.13
C LEU A 66 4.81 4.20 -1.64
N LEU A 67 3.85 4.88 -0.99
CA LEU A 67 3.79 5.02 0.46
C LEU A 67 2.60 4.22 1.01
N VAL A 68 2.79 3.55 2.13
CA VAL A 68 1.73 2.81 2.81
C VAL A 68 1.41 3.51 4.13
N VAL A 69 0.14 3.82 4.37
CA VAL A 69 -0.35 4.31 5.66
C VAL A 69 -1.03 3.15 6.35
N ALA A 70 -0.54 2.81 7.54
CA ALA A 70 -1.06 1.73 8.37
C ALA A 70 -1.34 2.29 9.77
N PRO A 71 -2.53 2.88 10.03
CA PRO A 71 -2.88 3.53 11.28
C PRO A 71 -2.97 2.58 12.47
N HIS A 72 -3.27 1.31 12.22
CA HIS A 72 -3.47 0.31 13.28
C HIS A 72 -2.15 -0.38 13.68
N PRO A 73 -1.83 -0.48 14.99
CA PRO A 73 -0.62 -1.16 15.45
C PRO A 73 -0.52 -2.63 15.04
N LEU A 74 -1.65 -3.32 14.92
CA LEU A 74 -1.71 -4.73 14.52
C LEU A 74 -1.27 -4.91 13.06
N THR A 75 -1.82 -4.12 12.13
CA THR A 75 -1.37 -4.04 10.73
C THR A 75 0.14 -3.80 10.63
N ARG A 76 0.68 -2.81 11.36
CA ARG A 76 2.13 -2.55 11.40
C ARG A 76 2.93 -3.70 12.00
N ARG A 77 2.37 -4.46 12.94
CA ARG A 77 3.02 -5.64 13.52
C ARG A 77 3.12 -6.76 12.49
N VAL A 78 2.07 -7.00 11.70
CA VAL A 78 2.09 -7.98 10.61
C VAL A 78 3.17 -7.63 9.61
N LEU A 79 3.23 -6.37 9.15
CA LEU A 79 4.27 -5.90 8.22
C LEU A 79 5.70 -6.12 8.75
N ARG A 80 5.93 -5.94 10.06
CA ARG A 80 7.22 -6.26 10.69
C ARG A 80 7.50 -7.76 10.78
N LEU A 81 6.48 -8.57 11.08
CA LEU A 81 6.62 -10.03 11.20
C LEU A 81 6.95 -10.68 9.85
N THR A 82 6.41 -10.14 8.75
CA THR A 82 6.71 -10.58 7.39
C THR A 82 7.96 -9.90 6.80
N ALA A 83 8.58 -8.98 7.54
CA ALA A 83 9.67 -8.11 7.08
C ALA A 83 9.33 -7.21 5.87
N ALA A 84 8.04 -7.11 5.51
CA ALA A 84 7.56 -6.26 4.43
C ALA A 84 7.83 -4.77 4.73
N ASP A 85 7.92 -4.38 6.01
CA ASP A 85 8.29 -3.03 6.43
C ASP A 85 9.71 -2.61 6.02
N ARG A 86 10.58 -3.55 5.63
CA ARG A 86 11.92 -3.26 5.10
C ARG A 86 11.90 -2.82 3.64
N HIS A 87 10.84 -3.15 2.92
CA HIS A 87 10.70 -2.92 1.48
C HIS A 87 9.58 -1.90 1.17
N LEU A 88 8.58 -1.82 2.06
CA LEU A 88 7.49 -0.87 2.00
C LEU A 88 7.81 0.36 2.87
N GLU A 89 7.57 1.55 2.33
CA GLU A 89 7.67 2.77 3.12
C GLU A 89 6.37 2.99 3.91
N VAL A 90 6.36 2.51 5.16
CA VAL A 90 5.17 2.46 6.01
C VAL A 90 5.14 3.62 7.00
N HIS A 91 4.03 4.36 7.02
CA HIS A 91 3.77 5.48 7.91
C HIS A 91 2.55 5.18 8.80
N PRO A 92 2.55 5.55 10.09
CA PRO A 92 1.41 5.32 10.98
C PRO A 92 0.27 6.32 10.76
N ARG A 93 0.48 7.41 10.02
CA ARG A 93 -0.52 8.44 9.75
C ARG A 93 -0.37 9.01 8.36
N LEU A 94 -1.49 9.38 7.74
CA LEU A 94 -1.48 10.05 6.44
C LEU A 94 -0.66 11.35 6.45
N THR A 95 -0.74 12.13 7.52
CA THR A 95 0.03 13.36 7.67
C THR A 95 1.54 13.13 7.67
N GLU A 96 2.01 11.98 8.16
CA GLU A 96 3.43 11.61 8.15
C GLU A 96 3.87 11.17 6.75
N ALA A 97 3.05 10.34 6.07
CA ALA A 97 3.30 9.98 4.67
C ALA A 97 3.37 11.21 3.77
N LEU A 98 2.43 12.16 3.90
CA LEU A 98 2.42 13.39 3.10
C LEU A 98 3.64 14.28 3.36
N ARG A 99 4.21 14.27 4.57
CA ARG A 99 5.46 15.00 4.86
C ARG A 99 6.66 14.37 4.16
N ALA A 100 6.64 13.05 3.93
CA ALA A 100 7.71 12.32 3.27
C ALA A 100 7.75 12.53 1.74
N ILE A 101 6.68 13.08 1.13
CA ILE A 101 6.61 13.39 -0.31
C ILE A 101 7.50 14.61 -0.68
N ARG A 102 7.83 15.45 0.30
CA ARG A 102 8.59 16.68 0.11
C ARG A 102 10.04 16.43 -0.26
#